data_AF-A0A1I2RKN8-F1
#
_entry.id   AF-A0A1I2RKN8-F1
#
_cell.length_a   1.000
_cell.length_b   1.000
_cell.length_c   1.000
_cell.angle_alpha   90.00
_cell.angle_beta   90.00
_cell.angle_gamma   90.00
#
_symmetry.space_group_name_H-M   'P 1'
#
loop_
_entity.id
_entity.type
_entity.pdbx_description
1 polymer ?
#
loop_
_entity_poly.entity_id
_entity_poly.type
_entity_poly.pdbx_seq_one_letter_code
_entity_poly.pdbx_strand_id
1 'polypeptide(L)'
;MKFVEAVNWVEEKYGAQAFDHIEDYADDEAVQILLEERKRSSSKANKKSKRGKNPGAATLRNMIENGYTYVEIAMVTGLSSAAVGKISGKYGLREFYYKMHPNVRRLDVKVLCVNRSTGEQVEFKTLSAAERAFGLPHCALSEWTRNGRTFVHGDWEIRRKS
;
A
#
# COMPACT_ATOMS: atom_id res chain seq x y z
N MET A 1 4.86 -36.32 3.96
CA MET A 1 4.42 -35.57 5.14
C MET A 1 3.32 -34.57 4.75
N LYS A 2 2.30 -34.31 5.59
CA LYS A 2 1.26 -33.29 5.31
C LYS A 2 1.76 -31.88 5.68
N PHE A 3 1.17 -30.83 5.11
CA PHE A 3 1.59 -29.44 5.37
C PHE A 3 1.59 -29.08 6.87
N VAL A 4 0.54 -29.42 7.61
CA VAL A 4 0.45 -29.14 9.06
C VAL A 4 1.52 -29.91 9.85
N GLU A 5 1.81 -31.14 9.44
CA GLU A 5 2.87 -31.94 10.06
C GLU A 5 4.25 -31.34 9.78
N ALA A 6 4.46 -30.79 8.57
CA ALA A 6 5.70 -30.12 8.18
C ALA A 6 5.89 -28.78 8.93
N VAL A 7 4.82 -28.00 9.11
CA VAL A 7 4.83 -26.76 9.92
C VAL A 7 5.27 -27.07 11.35
N ASN A 8 4.57 -28.01 12.01
CA ASN A 8 4.85 -28.36 13.40
C ASN A 8 6.27 -28.90 13.55
N TRP A 9 6.72 -29.74 12.62
CA TRP A 9 8.07 -30.29 12.66
C TRP A 9 9.16 -29.23 12.50
N VAL A 10 8.97 -28.26 11.59
CA VAL A 10 9.92 -27.14 11.41
C VAL A 10 9.93 -26.23 12.64
N GLU A 11 8.77 -25.96 13.23
CA GLU A 11 8.67 -25.17 14.47
C GLU A 11 9.34 -25.88 15.66
N GLU A 12 9.14 -27.20 15.80
CA GLU A 12 9.78 -27.99 16.86
C GLU A 12 11.30 -28.10 16.69
N LYS A 13 11.78 -28.23 15.44
CA LYS A 13 13.21 -28.47 15.15
C LYS A 13 14.03 -27.19 15.07
N TYR A 14 13.49 -26.14 14.46
CA TYR A 14 14.23 -24.90 14.16
C TYR A 14 13.65 -23.66 14.85
N GLY A 15 12.51 -23.79 15.53
CA GLY A 15 11.80 -22.69 16.16
C GLY A 15 11.01 -21.84 15.17
N ALA A 16 10.05 -21.06 15.69
CA ALA A 16 9.19 -20.21 14.87
C ALA A 16 9.96 -19.15 14.05
N GLN A 17 11.18 -18.77 14.44
CA GLN A 17 12.01 -17.82 13.68
C GLN A 17 12.53 -18.40 12.36
N ALA A 18 12.55 -19.74 12.23
CA ALA A 18 13.00 -20.39 11.00
C ALA A 18 12.09 -20.10 9.79
N PHE A 19 10.83 -19.71 10.00
CA PHE A 19 9.92 -19.38 8.90
C PHE A 19 10.32 -18.10 8.15
N ASP A 20 11.05 -17.18 8.81
CA ASP A 20 11.55 -15.95 8.19
C ASP A 20 12.73 -16.23 7.24
N HIS A 21 13.53 -17.25 7.56
CA HIS A 21 14.71 -17.69 6.82
C HIS A 21 14.61 -19.14 6.37
N ILE A 22 13.41 -19.57 5.97
CA ILE A 22 13.11 -20.98 5.71
C ILE A 22 13.92 -21.56 4.54
N GLU A 23 14.45 -20.71 3.67
CA GLU A 23 15.31 -21.08 2.54
C GLU A 23 16.69 -21.61 3.00
N ASP A 24 17.14 -21.25 4.20
CA ASP A 24 18.43 -21.70 4.77
C ASP A 24 18.40 -23.19 5.17
N TYR A 25 17.20 -23.79 5.19
CA TYR A 25 16.96 -25.19 5.58
C TYR A 25 16.38 -26.01 4.43
N ALA A 26 16.59 -25.58 3.17
CA ALA A 26 15.98 -26.17 1.98
C ALA A 26 16.32 -27.66 1.73
N ASP A 27 17.30 -28.21 2.43
CA ASP A 27 17.68 -29.61 2.35
C ASP A 27 16.73 -30.54 3.12
N ASP A 28 15.92 -30.03 4.07
CA ASP A 28 14.93 -30.84 4.80
C ASP A 28 13.61 -31.02 4.02
N GLU A 29 13.09 -32.24 3.99
CA GLU A 29 11.84 -32.60 3.28
C GLU A 29 10.63 -31.78 3.78
N ALA A 30 10.54 -31.51 5.09
CA ALA A 30 9.49 -30.69 5.68
C ALA A 30 9.53 -29.23 5.17
N VAL A 31 10.73 -28.69 5.02
CA VAL A 31 10.97 -27.33 4.50
C VAL A 31 10.65 -27.25 3.01
N GLN A 32 10.98 -28.29 2.23
CA GLN A 32 10.63 -28.35 0.82
C GLN A 32 9.11 -28.32 0.59
N ILE A 33 8.32 -28.99 1.44
CA ILE A 33 6.86 -28.95 1.40
C ILE A 33 6.33 -27.53 1.66
N LEU A 34 6.91 -26.82 2.64
CA LEU A 34 6.56 -25.44 2.96
C LEU A 34 6.91 -24.48 1.81
N LEU A 35 8.10 -24.64 1.22
CA LEU A 35 8.56 -23.85 0.07
C LEU A 35 7.70 -24.08 -1.17
N GLU A 36 7.31 -25.31 -1.46
CA GLU A 36 6.40 -25.62 -2.57
C GLU A 36 5.00 -25.05 -2.35
N GLU A 37 4.45 -25.10 -1.13
CA GLU A 37 3.15 -24.46 -0.85
C GLU A 37 3.25 -22.92 -0.89
N ARG A 38 4.40 -22.33 -0.54
CA ARG A 38 4.71 -20.90 -0.72
C ARG A 38 4.69 -20.52 -2.21
N LYS A 39 5.31 -21.33 -3.08
CA LYS A 39 5.27 -21.17 -4.54
C LYS A 39 3.85 -21.38 -5.10
N ARG A 40 3.09 -22.33 -4.57
CA ARG A 40 1.70 -22.59 -4.97
C ARG A 40 0.76 -21.45 -4.57
N SER A 41 1.03 -20.81 -3.44
CA SER A 41 0.27 -19.65 -2.97
C SER A 41 0.61 -18.38 -3.74
N SER A 42 1.89 -18.16 -4.07
CA SER A 42 2.31 -17.04 -4.92
C SER A 42 1.79 -17.17 -6.36
N SER A 43 1.70 -18.39 -6.89
CA SER A 43 1.06 -18.64 -8.19
C SER A 43 -0.47 -18.48 -8.17
N LYS A 44 -1.14 -18.74 -7.04
CA LYS A 44 -2.57 -18.38 -6.85
C LYS A 44 -2.81 -16.87 -6.74
N ALA A 45 -1.85 -16.10 -6.21
CA ALA A 45 -1.90 -14.64 -6.23
C ALA A 45 -1.72 -14.05 -7.65
N ASN A 46 -1.10 -14.82 -8.56
CA ASN A 46 -0.97 -14.51 -9.99
C ASN A 46 -2.18 -14.95 -10.84
N LYS A 47 -3.36 -15.10 -10.23
CA LYS A 47 -4.61 -15.16 -10.99
C LYS A 47 -4.78 -13.78 -11.64
N LYS A 48 -4.34 -13.65 -12.90
CA LYS A 48 -4.48 -12.46 -13.75
C LYS A 48 -5.82 -11.81 -13.43
N SER A 49 -5.81 -10.75 -12.62
CA SER A 49 -6.99 -9.93 -12.41
C SER A 49 -7.44 -9.51 -13.80
N LYS A 50 -8.76 -9.60 -14.08
CA LYS A 50 -9.35 -9.13 -15.33
C LYS A 50 -8.61 -7.86 -15.74
N ARG A 51 -7.86 -7.88 -16.85
CA ARG A 51 -7.10 -6.71 -17.31
C ARG A 51 -8.09 -5.56 -17.40
N GLY A 52 -8.05 -4.65 -16.44
CA GLY A 52 -8.95 -3.51 -16.42
C GLY A 52 -8.89 -2.80 -17.76
N LYS A 53 -10.04 -2.40 -18.29
CA LYS A 53 -10.10 -1.76 -19.59
C LYS A 53 -9.77 -0.29 -19.40
N ASN A 54 -8.77 0.21 -20.12
CA ASN A 54 -8.49 1.65 -20.12
C ASN A 54 -9.74 2.39 -20.62
N PRO A 55 -10.35 3.27 -19.81
CA PRO A 55 -11.58 3.98 -20.17
C PRO A 55 -11.36 5.00 -21.32
N GLY A 56 -10.12 5.37 -21.63
CA GLY A 56 -9.83 6.43 -22.60
C GLY A 56 -10.01 7.84 -22.00
N ALA A 57 -9.49 8.85 -22.69
CA ALA A 57 -9.40 10.21 -22.14
C ALA A 57 -10.78 10.86 -21.89
N ALA A 58 -11.71 10.74 -22.84
CA ALA A 58 -13.04 11.35 -22.72
C ALA A 58 -13.87 10.74 -21.58
N THR A 59 -13.90 9.41 -21.48
CA THR A 59 -14.63 8.72 -20.43
C THR A 59 -14.01 8.98 -19.06
N LEU A 60 -12.68 8.97 -18.96
CA LEU A 60 -12.00 9.29 -17.69
C LEU A 60 -12.29 10.73 -17.26
N ARG A 61 -12.26 11.69 -18.19
CA ARG A 61 -12.62 13.09 -17.90
C ARG A 61 -14.06 13.22 -17.40
N ASN A 62 -15.01 12.56 -18.07
CA ASN A 62 -16.41 12.59 -17.65
C ASN A 62 -16.61 11.99 -16.24
N MET A 63 -15.92 10.88 -15.92
CA MET A 63 -15.96 10.30 -14.57
C MET A 63 -15.43 11.30 -13.52
N ILE A 64 -14.32 11.98 -13.81
CA ILE A 64 -13.75 13.03 -12.94
C ILE A 64 -14.72 14.23 -12.80
N GLU A 65 -15.36 14.64 -13.90
CA GLU A 65 -16.38 15.71 -13.90
C GLU A 65 -17.57 15.37 -13.00
N ASN A 66 -18.00 14.11 -13.00
CA ASN A 66 -19.05 13.59 -12.14
C ASN A 66 -18.59 13.31 -10.70
N GLY A 67 -17.35 13.70 -10.33
CA GLY A 67 -16.85 13.57 -8.97
C GLY A 67 -16.45 12.15 -8.56
N TYR A 68 -16.11 11.28 -9.51
CA TYR A 68 -15.57 9.96 -9.18
C TYR A 68 -14.10 10.06 -8.77
N THR A 69 -13.75 9.48 -7.62
CA THR A 69 -12.37 9.31 -7.18
C THR A 69 -11.63 8.26 -7.99
N TYR A 70 -10.30 8.28 -7.98
CA TYR A 70 -9.51 7.21 -8.64
C TYR A 70 -9.79 5.82 -8.10
N VAL A 71 -10.25 5.70 -6.86
CA VAL A 71 -10.66 4.42 -6.26
C VAL A 71 -11.97 3.95 -6.88
N GLU A 72 -12.97 4.83 -7.02
CA GLU A 72 -14.25 4.49 -7.66
C GLU A 72 -14.08 4.20 -9.15
N ILE A 73 -13.25 4.98 -9.84
CA ILE A 73 -12.91 4.72 -11.26
C ILE A 73 -12.22 3.35 -11.39
N ALA A 74 -11.32 3.00 -10.47
CA ALA A 74 -10.66 1.70 -10.45
C ALA A 74 -11.66 0.55 -10.31
N MET A 75 -12.65 0.67 -9.42
CA MET A 75 -13.71 -0.33 -9.27
C MET A 75 -14.53 -0.51 -10.55
N VAL A 76 -14.92 0.60 -11.21
CA VAL A 76 -15.72 0.56 -12.44
C VAL A 76 -14.94 -0.01 -13.63
N THR A 77 -13.65 0.33 -13.74
CA THR A 77 -12.81 -0.04 -14.88
C THR A 77 -12.09 -1.38 -14.70
N GLY A 78 -12.11 -1.95 -13.50
CA GLY A 78 -11.33 -3.12 -13.12
C GLY A 78 -9.82 -2.86 -13.12
N LEU A 79 -9.40 -1.59 -13.09
CA LEU A 79 -8.00 -1.18 -12.97
C LEU A 79 -7.63 -1.00 -11.50
N SER A 80 -6.32 -0.94 -11.19
CA SER A 80 -5.89 -0.44 -9.88
C SER A 80 -5.97 1.08 -9.84
N SER A 81 -6.21 1.66 -8.66
CA SER A 81 -6.23 3.12 -8.47
C SER A 81 -4.92 3.78 -8.91
N ALA A 82 -3.79 3.10 -8.69
CA ALA A 82 -2.47 3.52 -9.18
C ALA A 82 -2.40 3.56 -10.72
N ALA A 83 -2.98 2.57 -11.41
CA ALA A 83 -3.05 2.55 -12.86
C ALA A 83 -3.93 3.67 -13.40
N VAL A 84 -5.09 3.94 -12.78
CA VAL A 84 -5.94 5.08 -13.12
C VAL A 84 -5.19 6.40 -12.96
N GLY A 85 -4.42 6.57 -11.87
CA GLY A 85 -3.59 7.75 -11.66
C GLY A 85 -2.53 7.95 -12.74
N LYS A 86 -1.85 6.87 -13.17
CA LYS A 86 -0.89 6.92 -14.29
C LYS A 86 -1.58 7.30 -15.61
N ILE A 87 -2.74 6.72 -15.90
CA ILE A 87 -3.52 7.00 -17.11
C ILE A 87 -4.00 8.46 -17.11
N SER A 88 -4.51 8.95 -15.99
CA SER A 88 -4.91 10.35 -15.82
C SER A 88 -3.74 11.31 -16.09
N GLY A 89 -2.54 10.98 -15.58
CA GLY A 89 -1.31 11.72 -15.90
C GLY A 89 -0.98 11.71 -17.39
N LYS A 90 -1.06 10.54 -18.05
CA LYS A 90 -0.83 10.40 -19.48
C LYS A 90 -1.81 11.22 -20.34
N TYR A 91 -3.05 11.40 -19.87
CA TYR A 91 -4.06 12.19 -20.56
C TYR A 91 -4.09 13.68 -20.15
N GLY A 92 -3.16 14.14 -19.30
CA GLY A 92 -3.15 15.52 -18.82
C GLY A 92 -4.34 15.87 -17.90
N LEU A 93 -5.07 14.86 -17.41
CA LEU A 93 -6.27 15.04 -16.58
C LEU A 93 -5.95 15.12 -15.08
N ARG A 94 -4.68 14.98 -14.71
CA ARG A 94 -4.29 14.93 -13.29
C ARG A 94 -4.58 16.23 -12.55
N GLU A 95 -4.27 17.36 -13.15
CA GLU A 95 -4.58 18.67 -12.55
C GLU A 95 -6.09 18.93 -12.51
N PHE A 96 -6.79 18.52 -13.57
CA PHE A 96 -8.23 18.62 -13.67
C PHE A 96 -8.92 17.79 -12.57
N TYR A 97 -8.46 16.57 -12.33
CA TYR A 97 -8.87 15.74 -11.21
C TYR A 97 -8.69 16.45 -9.87
N TYR A 98 -7.54 17.09 -9.64
CA TYR A 98 -7.33 17.81 -8.39
C TYR A 98 -8.16 19.09 -8.25
N LYS A 99 -8.56 19.72 -9.35
CA LYS A 99 -9.52 20.85 -9.34
C LYS A 99 -10.92 20.38 -8.97
N MET A 100 -11.39 19.27 -9.55
CA MET A 100 -12.71 18.69 -9.24
C MET A 100 -12.75 18.03 -7.86
N HIS A 101 -11.59 17.63 -7.34
CA HIS A 101 -11.45 17.01 -6.03
C HIS A 101 -10.48 17.81 -5.14
N PRO A 102 -10.87 19.00 -4.65
CA PRO A 102 -9.99 19.84 -3.83
C PRO A 102 -9.55 19.13 -2.55
N ASN A 103 -10.39 18.26 -1.99
CA ASN A 103 -10.06 17.42 -0.83
C ASN A 103 -9.05 16.29 -1.14
N VAL A 104 -8.79 16.02 -2.41
CA VAL A 104 -7.79 15.06 -2.91
C VAL A 104 -6.50 15.78 -3.29
N ARG A 105 -6.48 17.11 -3.38
CA ARG A 105 -5.28 17.96 -3.50
C ARG A 105 -4.51 17.94 -2.16
N ARG A 106 -3.99 16.76 -1.82
CA ARG A 106 -3.20 16.41 -0.64
C ARG A 106 -1.71 16.68 -0.84
N LEU A 107 -1.36 17.47 -1.86
CA LEU A 107 0.02 17.73 -2.26
C LEU A 107 0.72 18.76 -1.37
N ASP A 108 -0.01 19.53 -0.56
CA ASP A 108 0.57 20.58 0.30
C ASP A 108 0.19 20.43 1.78
N VAL A 109 -0.32 19.27 2.19
CA VAL A 109 -0.58 19.01 3.61
C VAL A 109 0.75 18.68 4.28
N LYS A 110 1.27 19.65 5.01
CA LYS A 110 2.47 19.49 5.82
C LYS A 110 2.20 18.52 6.97
N VAL A 111 3.21 17.74 7.30
CA VAL A 111 3.15 16.75 8.37
C VAL A 111 4.25 17.06 9.35
N LEU A 112 3.91 17.11 10.63
CA LEU A 112 4.87 17.16 11.71
C LEU A 112 4.98 15.77 12.33
N CYS A 113 6.21 15.26 12.38
CA CYS A 113 6.56 14.01 13.02
C CYS A 113 7.43 14.33 14.24
N VAL A 114 7.07 13.80 15.41
CA VAL A 114 7.79 14.03 16.67
C VAL A 114 8.15 12.68 17.26
N ASN A 115 9.44 12.45 17.51
CA ASN A 115 9.90 11.27 18.22
C ASN A 115 9.62 11.46 19.72
N ARG A 116 8.82 10.57 20.31
CA ARG A 116 8.41 10.62 21.72
C ARG A 116 9.56 10.30 22.68
N SER A 117 10.53 9.52 22.22
CA SER A 117 11.66 9.06 23.04
C SER A 117 12.82 10.04 23.04
N THR A 118 13.09 10.69 21.90
CA THR A 118 14.23 11.64 21.75
C THR A 118 13.82 13.10 21.72
N GLY A 119 12.53 13.41 21.49
CA GLY A 119 12.04 14.77 21.26
C GLY A 119 12.36 15.34 19.87
N GLU A 120 12.99 14.56 18.99
CA GLU A 120 13.32 14.97 17.63
C GLU A 120 12.06 15.34 16.82
N GLN A 121 12.14 16.42 16.03
CA GLN A 121 11.03 16.86 15.18
C GLN A 121 11.45 16.94 13.73
N VAL A 122 10.65 16.32 12.85
CA VAL A 122 10.84 16.34 11.41
C VAL A 122 9.56 16.81 10.73
N GLU A 123 9.69 17.81 9.86
CA GLU A 123 8.57 18.34 9.09
C GLU A 123 8.67 17.94 7.63
N PHE A 124 7.60 17.34 7.11
CA PHE A 124 7.50 16.97 5.70
C PHE A 124 6.54 17.91 4.98
N LYS A 125 6.92 18.34 3.76
CA LYS A 125 6.08 19.19 2.91
C LYS A 125 4.78 18.51 2.48
N THR A 126 4.75 17.17 2.42
CA THR A 126 3.60 16.40 1.95
C THR A 126 3.41 15.13 2.77
N LEU A 127 2.15 14.68 2.89
CA LEU A 127 1.81 13.37 3.48
C LEU A 127 2.56 12.22 2.81
N SER A 128 2.68 12.24 1.48
CA SER A 128 3.35 11.17 0.74
C SER A 128 4.86 11.13 0.99
N ALA A 129 5.49 12.27 1.27
CA ALA A 129 6.91 12.30 1.65
C ALA A 129 7.12 11.66 3.02
N ALA A 130 6.25 11.96 3.99
CA ALA A 130 6.25 11.31 5.29
C ALA A 130 5.98 9.80 5.16
N GLU A 131 4.96 9.39 4.40
CA GLU A 131 4.66 7.98 4.16
C GLU A 131 5.88 7.21 3.65
N ARG A 132 6.62 7.76 2.67
CA ARG A 132 7.85 7.12 2.17
C ARG A 132 8.96 7.06 3.21
N ALA A 133 9.15 8.11 4.00
CA ALA A 133 10.20 8.17 5.01
C ALA A 133 10.00 7.14 6.13
N PHE A 134 8.75 6.88 6.51
CA PHE A 134 8.38 5.89 7.52
C PHE A 134 8.01 4.52 6.94
N GLY A 135 8.22 4.29 5.63
CA GLY A 135 7.89 3.01 4.99
C GLY A 135 6.40 2.64 5.03
N LEU A 136 5.51 3.63 5.17
CA LEU A 136 4.07 3.43 5.28
C LEU A 136 3.42 3.16 3.91
N PRO A 137 2.30 2.41 3.88
CA PRO A 137 1.51 2.25 2.67
C PRO A 137 1.04 3.58 2.08
N HIS A 138 0.91 3.64 0.76
CA HIS A 138 0.42 4.83 0.08
C HIS A 138 -0.98 5.23 0.61
N CYS A 139 -1.15 6.51 0.96
CA CYS A 139 -2.37 7.11 1.52
C CYS A 139 -2.69 6.75 2.98
N ALA A 140 -1.86 5.97 3.67
CA ALA A 140 -2.09 5.56 5.06
C ALA A 140 -2.22 6.78 6.00
N LEU A 141 -1.30 7.74 5.92
CA LEU A 141 -1.37 8.94 6.77
C LEU A 141 -2.59 9.78 6.42
N SER A 142 -3.06 9.74 5.17
CA SER A 142 -4.27 10.47 4.80
C SER A 142 -5.55 9.91 5.45
N GLU A 143 -5.58 8.64 5.80
CA GLU A 143 -6.74 8.06 6.49
C GLU A 143 -6.59 8.21 7.99
N TRP A 144 -5.41 7.89 8.52
CA TRP A 144 -5.18 7.80 9.95
C TRP A 144 -5.04 9.15 10.64
N THR A 145 -4.56 10.19 9.94
CA THR A 145 -4.46 11.56 10.48
C THR A 145 -5.63 12.46 10.06
N ARG A 146 -6.71 11.88 9.53
CA ARG A 146 -7.90 12.62 9.10
C ARG A 146 -8.56 13.31 10.30
N ASN A 147 -9.15 14.48 10.08
CA ASN A 147 -9.84 15.29 11.11
C ASN A 147 -8.95 15.71 12.30
N GLY A 148 -7.65 15.95 12.04
CA GLY A 148 -6.72 16.42 13.08
C GLY A 148 -6.24 15.33 14.04
N ARG A 149 -6.51 14.05 13.72
CA ARG A 149 -6.00 12.92 14.52
C ARG A 149 -4.48 12.79 14.40
N THR A 150 -3.85 12.38 15.51
CA THR A 150 -2.45 11.97 15.56
C THR A 150 -2.36 10.46 15.34
N PHE A 151 -1.39 10.05 14.54
CA PHE A 151 -1.07 8.65 14.29
C PHE A 151 0.29 8.31 14.91
N VAL A 152 0.42 7.16 15.55
CA VAL A 152 1.67 6.72 16.19
C VAL A 152 2.27 5.56 15.41
N HIS A 153 3.55 5.66 15.06
CA HIS A 153 4.30 4.62 14.37
C HIS A 153 5.66 4.42 15.05
N GLY A 154 5.80 3.30 15.78
CA GLY A 154 6.93 3.10 16.68
C GLY A 154 7.00 4.24 17.70
N ASP A 155 8.16 4.88 17.82
CA ASP A 155 8.36 6.03 18.71
C ASP A 155 7.91 7.37 18.11
N TRP A 156 7.36 7.38 16.89
CA TRP A 156 7.01 8.62 16.19
C TRP A 156 5.52 8.95 16.29
N GLU A 157 5.21 10.15 16.74
CA GLU A 157 3.90 10.79 16.63
C GLU A 157 3.81 11.62 15.36
N ILE A 158 2.81 11.34 14.53
CA ILE A 158 2.63 11.92 13.20
C ILE A 158 1.29 12.65 13.17
N ARG A 159 1.31 13.95 12.87
CA ARG A 159 0.09 14.76 12.76
C ARG A 159 0.13 15.71 11.57
N ARG A 160 -1.05 16.07 11.06
CA ARG A 160 -1.18 17.15 10.05
C ARG A 160 -0.87 18.49 10.69
N LYS A 161 -0.10 19.30 9.99
CA LYS A 161 0.10 20.70 10.32
C LYS A 161 -0.99 21.48 9.57
N SER A 162 -1.92 22.05 10.34
CA SER A 162 -2.96 22.97 9.85
C SER A 162 -2.35 24.28 9.36
#